data_AF-A0A424JI41-F1
#
_entry.id   AF-A0A424JI41-F1
#
_cell.length_a   1.000
_cell.length_b   1.000
_cell.length_c   1.000
_cell.angle_alpha   90.00
_cell.angle_beta   90.00
_cell.angle_gamma   90.00
#
_symmetry.space_group_name_H-M   'P 1'
#
loop_
_entity.id
_entity.type
_entity.pdbx_description
1 polymer ?
#
loop_
_entity_poly.entity_id
_entity_poly.type
_entity_poly.pdbx_seq_one_letter_code
_entity_poly.pdbx_strand_id
1 'polypeptide(L)'
;MKSFKSFINESYSQNYGGIVDPVGPDMFRIEDEEVRSRLNNYIEASCNQEFMNVEAGLRQIYNKVLKLGLEFDVQVEAPGDSGSLSLPLTQFGGRFGKDVDTPMDEFIDDDGISHKNEGKEINLNVSYERIPNGGFVLNSKIG
;
A
#
# COMPACT_ATOMS: atom_id res chain seq x y z
N MET A 1 -36.44 27.13 7.15
CA MET A 1 -36.10 25.69 7.32
C MET A 1 -35.25 25.28 6.13
N LYS A 2 -34.05 24.74 6.34
CA LYS A 2 -33.23 24.24 5.23
C LYS A 2 -33.85 22.97 4.66
N SER A 3 -33.73 22.76 3.35
CA SER A 3 -34.22 21.53 2.72
C SER A 3 -33.29 20.36 3.05
N PHE A 4 -33.83 19.15 3.08
CA PHE A 4 -33.03 17.92 3.30
C PHE A 4 -31.86 17.80 2.30
N LYS A 5 -32.06 18.26 1.06
CA LYS A 5 -31.01 18.30 0.03
C LYS A 5 -29.86 19.25 0.39
N SER A 6 -30.18 20.39 1.00
CA SER A 6 -29.17 21.31 1.52
C SER A 6 -28.44 20.73 2.73
N PHE A 7 -29.13 19.96 3.59
CA PHE A 7 -28.51 19.30 4.74
C PHE A 7 -27.48 18.23 4.31
N ILE A 8 -27.81 17.41 3.31
CA ILE A 8 -26.88 16.41 2.73
C ILE A 8 -25.61 17.09 2.21
N ASN A 9 -25.74 18.19 1.47
CA ASN A 9 -24.58 18.94 0.96
C ASN A 9 -23.75 19.61 2.07
N GLU A 10 -24.38 20.10 3.14
CA GLU A 10 -23.66 20.69 4.29
C GLU A 10 -22.93 19.62 5.12
N SER A 11 -23.46 18.40 5.16
CA SER A 11 -22.89 17.26 5.89
C SER A 11 -21.65 16.68 5.24
N TYR A 12 -21.44 16.92 3.94
CA TYR A 12 -20.26 16.46 3.21
C TYR A 12 -19.01 17.30 3.50
N SER A 13 -19.14 18.39 4.27
CA SER A 13 -18.03 19.19 4.80
C SER A 13 -17.78 18.89 6.29
N GLN A 14 -17.98 17.66 6.73
CA GLN A 14 -17.53 17.23 8.06
C GLN A 14 -16.02 17.01 8.02
N ASN A 15 -15.29 18.06 8.40
CA ASN A 15 -13.92 18.04 8.86
C ASN A 15 -13.79 17.07 10.05
N TYR A 16 -13.75 15.77 9.79
CA TYR A 16 -13.10 14.82 10.68
C TYR A 16 -11.60 15.06 10.54
N GLY A 17 -10.88 15.24 11.65
CA GLY A 17 -9.42 15.42 11.68
C GLY A 17 -8.60 14.18 11.26
N GLY A 18 -9.14 13.35 10.37
CA GLY A 18 -8.40 12.40 9.55
C GLY A 18 -8.16 13.00 8.17
N ILE A 19 -7.27 12.39 7.39
CA ILE A 19 -7.12 12.70 5.97
C ILE A 19 -8.41 12.24 5.28
N VAL A 20 -9.46 13.08 5.29
CA VAL A 20 -10.65 12.91 4.46
C VAL A 20 -10.46 13.79 3.24
N ASP A 21 -10.05 13.17 2.13
CA ASP A 21 -10.05 13.84 0.85
C ASP A 21 -11.51 14.15 0.46
N PRO A 22 -11.89 15.42 0.25
CA PRO A 22 -13.27 15.80 0.02
C PRO A 22 -13.88 15.19 -1.24
N VAL A 23 -13.10 14.78 -2.25
CA VAL A 23 -13.57 14.02 -3.43
C VAL A 23 -12.39 13.26 -4.06
N GLY A 24 -11.56 12.61 -3.23
CA GLY A 24 -10.42 11.83 -3.72
C GLY A 24 -10.73 10.36 -3.79
N PRO A 25 -10.06 9.60 -4.66
CA PRO A 25 -10.18 8.16 -4.63
C PRO A 25 -9.72 7.64 -3.26
N ASP A 26 -10.54 6.78 -2.66
CA ASP A 26 -10.23 6.11 -1.38
C ASP A 26 -8.82 5.54 -1.44
N MET A 27 -7.97 5.80 -0.44
CA MET A 27 -6.56 5.35 -0.45
C MET A 27 -6.38 3.84 -0.57
N PHE A 28 -7.46 3.08 -0.43
CA PHE A 28 -7.52 1.62 -0.60
C PHE A 28 -7.69 1.17 -2.06
N ARG A 29 -8.02 2.09 -2.99
CA ARG A 29 -8.14 1.82 -4.44
C ARG A 29 -6.79 1.89 -5.12
N ILE A 30 -5.92 0.95 -4.80
CA ILE A 30 -4.54 0.89 -5.31
C ILE A 30 -4.48 0.66 -6.84
N GLU A 31 -5.56 0.17 -7.45
CA GLU A 31 -5.74 0.05 -8.89
C GLU A 31 -5.82 1.42 -9.61
N ASP A 32 -6.15 2.49 -8.88
CA ASP A 32 -6.20 3.86 -9.43
C ASP A 32 -4.79 4.48 -9.45
N GLU A 33 -4.39 5.01 -10.60
CA GLU A 33 -3.09 5.65 -10.81
C GLU A 33 -2.86 6.85 -9.87
N GLU A 34 -3.91 7.63 -9.58
CA GLU A 34 -3.79 8.79 -8.70
C GLU A 34 -3.55 8.36 -7.24
N VAL A 35 -4.28 7.34 -6.77
CA VAL A 35 -4.05 6.76 -5.44
C VAL A 35 -2.65 6.21 -5.35
N ARG A 36 -2.23 5.43 -6.33
CA ARG A 36 -0.91 4.81 -6.39
C ARG A 36 0.22 5.83 -6.41
N SER A 37 0.06 6.95 -7.10
CA SER A 37 0.99 8.08 -7.05
C SER A 37 1.11 8.67 -5.63
N ARG A 38 -0.03 8.90 -4.96
CA ARG A 38 -0.05 9.41 -3.59
C ARG A 38 0.55 8.41 -2.59
N LEU A 39 0.27 7.13 -2.77
CA LEU A 39 0.85 6.04 -1.97
C LEU A 39 2.37 5.98 -2.14
N ASN A 40 2.85 6.06 -3.39
CA ASN A 40 4.29 6.11 -3.67
C ASN A 40 4.95 7.29 -2.94
N ASN A 41 4.40 8.50 -3.04
CA ASN A 41 4.93 9.66 -2.31
C ASN A 41 4.95 9.44 -0.78
N TYR A 42 3.93 8.81 -0.21
CA TYR A 42 3.84 8.53 1.22
C TYR A 42 4.89 7.51 1.69
N ILE A 43 5.15 6.47 0.89
CA ILE A 43 6.15 5.45 1.20
C ILE A 43 7.56 6.00 0.96
N GLU A 44 7.80 6.71 -0.15
CA GLU A 44 9.07 7.38 -0.46
C GLU A 44 9.48 8.35 0.65
N ALA A 45 8.54 9.14 1.19
CA ALA A 45 8.80 10.02 2.33
C ALA A 45 9.31 9.27 3.57
N SER A 46 8.97 7.99 3.72
CA SER A 46 9.45 7.15 4.83
C SER A 46 10.86 6.62 4.56
N CYS A 47 11.26 6.50 3.30
CA CYS A 47 12.60 6.10 2.89
C CYS A 47 13.65 7.23 2.96
N ASN A 48 13.24 8.49 3.19
CA ASN A 48 14.12 9.67 3.30
C ASN A 48 14.93 9.72 4.61
N GLN A 49 15.60 8.62 4.96
CA GLN A 49 16.52 8.53 6.08
C GLN A 49 17.54 7.40 5.83
N GLU A 50 18.60 7.41 6.63
CA GLU A 50 19.59 6.34 6.62
C GLU A 50 19.18 5.25 7.62
N PHE A 51 19.31 4.01 7.19
CA PHE A 51 18.99 2.84 8.00
C PHE A 51 20.27 2.12 8.43
N MET A 52 20.24 1.52 9.62
CA MET A 52 21.35 0.69 10.10
C MET A 52 21.55 -0.57 9.24
N ASN A 53 20.46 -1.15 8.74
CA ASN A 53 20.46 -2.29 7.83
C ASN A 53 19.18 -2.26 6.97
N VAL A 54 19.15 -3.08 5.92
CA VAL A 54 18.01 -3.13 4.99
C VAL A 54 16.72 -3.59 5.70
N GLU A 55 16.83 -4.56 6.62
CA GLU A 55 15.68 -5.06 7.39
C GLU A 55 14.97 -3.95 8.18
N ALA A 56 15.71 -3.04 8.81
CA ALA A 56 15.15 -1.91 9.55
C ALA A 56 14.36 -0.98 8.62
N GLY A 57 14.88 -0.74 7.42
CA GLY A 57 14.18 0.02 6.38
C GLY A 57 12.90 -0.68 5.90
N LEU A 58 12.98 -1.97 5.60
CA LEU A 58 11.82 -2.78 5.20
C LEU A 58 10.74 -2.81 6.29
N ARG A 59 11.11 -2.94 7.57
CA ARG A 59 10.17 -2.87 8.70
C ARG A 59 9.48 -1.51 8.81
N GLN A 60 10.20 -0.42 8.55
CA GLN A 60 9.58 0.90 8.58
C GLN A 60 8.58 1.09 7.44
N ILE A 61 8.94 0.64 6.23
CA ILE A 61 8.07 0.62 5.05
C ILE A 61 6.84 -0.25 5.35
N TYR A 62 7.01 -1.45 5.90
CA TYR A 62 5.93 -2.35 6.30
C TYR A 62 4.95 -1.68 7.26
N ASN A 63 5.44 -1.07 8.34
CA ASN A 63 4.59 -0.36 9.30
C ASN A 63 3.79 0.81 8.68
N LYS A 64 4.25 1.36 7.55
CA LYS A 64 3.58 2.44 6.83
C LYS A 64 2.48 1.90 5.93
N VAL A 65 2.76 0.86 5.16
CA VAL A 65 1.76 0.23 4.28
C VAL A 65 0.70 -0.53 5.08
N LEU A 66 1.07 -1.12 6.22
CA LEU A 66 0.14 -1.80 7.13
C LEU A 66 -0.99 -0.88 7.62
N LYS A 67 -0.69 0.41 7.86
CA LYS A 67 -1.70 1.41 8.25
C LYS A 67 -2.73 1.68 7.16
N LEU A 68 -2.40 1.35 5.92
CA LEU A 68 -3.27 1.47 4.76
C LEU A 68 -3.98 0.14 4.44
N GLY A 69 -3.80 -0.87 5.29
CA GLY A 69 -4.33 -2.22 5.07
C GLY A 69 -3.58 -2.99 3.98
N LEU A 70 -2.34 -2.61 3.67
CA LEU A 70 -1.48 -3.31 2.73
C LEU A 70 -0.38 -4.05 3.49
N GLU A 71 -0.05 -5.25 3.07
CA GLU A 71 0.93 -6.11 3.72
C GLU A 71 1.85 -6.75 2.67
N PHE A 72 3.09 -7.02 3.07
CA PHE A 72 4.05 -7.81 2.31
C PHE A 72 4.92 -8.58 3.30
N ASP A 73 5.62 -9.62 2.83
CA ASP A 73 6.55 -10.33 3.68
C ASP A 73 7.80 -9.48 3.97
N VAL A 74 8.02 -9.15 5.24
CA VAL A 74 9.20 -8.42 5.71
C VAL A 74 10.43 -9.31 5.81
N GLN A 75 10.26 -10.63 5.95
CA GLN A 75 11.35 -11.57 6.17
C GLN A 75 12.04 -11.94 4.86
N VAL A 76 12.64 -10.95 4.20
CA VAL A 76 13.29 -11.11 2.90
C VAL A 76 14.78 -10.94 3.03
N GLU A 77 15.52 -11.86 2.41
CA GLU A 77 16.97 -11.76 2.33
C GLU A 77 17.38 -10.61 1.40
N ALA A 78 18.16 -9.68 1.93
CA ALA A 78 18.75 -8.57 1.20
C ALA A 78 20.28 -8.66 1.27
N PRO A 79 20.91 -9.59 0.51
CA PRO A 79 22.35 -9.79 0.58
C PRO A 79 23.14 -8.65 -0.07
N GLY A 80 24.34 -8.40 0.46
CA GLY A 80 25.32 -7.48 -0.13
C GLY A 80 25.10 -6.00 0.17
N ASP A 81 25.90 -5.17 -0.48
CA ASP A 81 25.91 -3.72 -0.29
C ASP A 81 24.91 -2.98 -1.19
N SER A 82 24.27 -3.65 -2.15
CA SER A 82 23.19 -3.08 -2.96
C SER A 82 22.33 -4.18 -3.57
N GLY A 83 21.10 -3.85 -3.94
CA GLY A 83 20.19 -4.80 -4.58
C GLY A 83 18.79 -4.25 -4.81
N SER A 84 17.92 -5.12 -5.32
CA SER A 84 16.52 -4.82 -5.58
C SER A 84 15.64 -6.00 -5.17
N LEU A 85 14.50 -5.70 -4.56
CA LEU A 85 13.48 -6.63 -4.11
C LEU A 85 12.16 -6.28 -4.81
N SER A 86 11.42 -7.29 -5.25
CA SER A 86 10.03 -7.17 -5.71
C SER A 86 9.16 -7.93 -4.73
N LEU A 87 8.36 -7.20 -3.96
CA LEU A 87 7.60 -7.73 -2.83
C LEU A 87 6.10 -7.73 -3.16
N PRO A 88 5.47 -8.89 -3.32
CA PRO A 88 4.02 -8.98 -3.50
C PRO A 88 3.25 -8.29 -2.38
N LEU A 89 2.28 -7.48 -2.75
CA LEU A 89 1.37 -6.84 -1.79
C LEU A 89 0.09 -7.66 -1.66
N THR A 90 -0.38 -7.80 -0.43
CA THR A 90 -1.74 -8.26 -0.12
C THR A 90 -2.50 -7.13 0.55
N GLN A 91 -3.83 -7.10 0.40
CA GLN A 91 -4.69 -6.12 1.06
C GLN A 91 -5.63 -6.81 2.03
N PHE A 92 -5.67 -6.29 3.26
CA PHE A 92 -6.48 -6.79 4.37
C PHE A 92 -6.30 -8.30 4.63
N GLY A 93 -5.11 -8.84 4.37
CA GLY A 93 -4.81 -10.26 4.53
C GLY A 93 -5.35 -11.16 3.42
N GLY A 94 -5.83 -10.60 2.30
CA GLY A 94 -6.38 -11.35 1.18
C GLY A 94 -7.87 -11.65 1.30
N ARG A 95 -8.37 -12.47 0.39
CA ARG A 95 -9.77 -12.93 0.37
C ARG A 95 -9.80 -14.44 0.40
N PHE A 96 -10.56 -14.98 1.35
CA PHE A 96 -10.89 -16.39 1.39
C PHE A 96 -12.40 -16.58 1.43
N GLY A 97 -12.97 -17.37 0.52
CA GLY A 97 -14.39 -17.68 0.53
C GLY A 97 -14.98 -18.03 -0.83
N LYS A 98 -16.22 -17.61 -1.06
CA LYS A 98 -16.96 -17.82 -2.30
C LYS A 98 -17.68 -16.52 -2.67
N ASP A 99 -17.63 -16.16 -3.95
CA ASP A 99 -18.49 -15.13 -4.54
C ASP A 99 -19.76 -15.78 -5.12
N VAL A 100 -20.64 -14.95 -5.70
CA VAL A 100 -21.88 -15.39 -6.35
C VAL A 100 -21.61 -16.38 -7.48
N ASP A 101 -20.51 -16.19 -8.21
CA ASP A 101 -20.16 -16.98 -9.39
C ASP A 101 -19.15 -18.10 -9.10
N THR A 102 -18.71 -18.27 -7.85
CA THR A 102 -17.77 -19.34 -7.48
C THR A 102 -18.48 -20.70 -7.47
N PRO A 103 -17.99 -21.71 -8.22
CA PRO A 103 -18.57 -23.05 -8.20
C PRO A 103 -18.62 -23.68 -6.79
N MET A 104 -19.51 -24.65 -6.60
CA MET A 104 -19.68 -25.32 -5.30
C MET A 104 -18.39 -25.96 -4.79
N ASP A 105 -17.56 -26.50 -5.68
CA ASP A 105 -16.35 -27.25 -5.33
C ASP A 105 -15.07 -26.39 -5.30
N GLU A 106 -15.18 -25.07 -5.50
CA GLU A 106 -14.03 -24.15 -5.58
C GLU A 106 -14.08 -23.05 -4.52
N PHE A 107 -12.94 -22.50 -4.14
CA PHE A 107 -12.86 -21.34 -3.23
C PHE A 107 -12.00 -20.26 -3.87
N ILE A 108 -12.37 -19.01 -3.59
CA ILE A 108 -11.49 -17.86 -3.80
C ILE A 108 -10.47 -17.87 -2.67
N ASP A 109 -9.20 -17.77 -3.03
CA ASP A 109 -8.04 -17.59 -2.15
C ASP A 109 -7.06 -16.68 -2.89
N ASP A 110 -7.20 -15.36 -2.71
CA ASP A 110 -6.42 -14.34 -3.42
C ASP A 110 -5.87 -13.24 -2.51
N ASP A 111 -5.02 -12.39 -3.07
CA ASP A 111 -4.29 -11.30 -2.37
C ASP A 111 -5.17 -10.10 -1.98
N GLY A 112 -6.44 -10.07 -2.35
CA GLY A 112 -7.38 -8.98 -2.08
C GLY A 112 -7.27 -7.77 -3.01
N ILE A 113 -6.33 -7.75 -3.98
CA ILE A 113 -6.09 -6.60 -4.87
C ILE A 113 -5.92 -6.94 -6.35
N SER A 114 -5.31 -8.06 -6.71
CA SER A 114 -5.01 -8.39 -8.10
C SER A 114 -6.28 -8.45 -8.96
N HIS A 115 -7.39 -8.97 -8.41
CA HIS A 115 -8.67 -9.03 -9.10
C HIS A 115 -9.25 -7.65 -9.46
N LYS A 116 -8.82 -6.57 -8.78
CA LYS A 116 -9.20 -5.18 -9.07
C LYS A 116 -8.31 -4.53 -10.14
N ASN A 117 -7.14 -5.11 -10.39
CA ASN A 117 -6.11 -4.60 -11.30
C ASN A 117 -5.94 -5.52 -12.53
N GLU A 118 -7.04 -5.86 -13.21
CA GLU A 118 -7.02 -6.75 -14.39
C GLU A 118 -6.38 -8.13 -14.14
N GLY A 119 -6.35 -8.60 -12.89
CA GLY A 119 -5.68 -9.83 -12.50
C GLY A 119 -4.15 -9.72 -12.38
N LYS A 120 -3.59 -8.51 -12.47
CA LYS A 120 -2.14 -8.28 -12.34
C LYS A 120 -1.77 -8.05 -10.88
N GLU A 121 -0.77 -8.81 -10.45
CA GLU A 121 -0.11 -8.64 -9.16
C GLU A 121 0.44 -7.23 -8.99
N ILE A 122 0.25 -6.65 -7.81
CA ILE A 122 0.78 -5.35 -7.46
C ILE A 122 1.94 -5.57 -6.50
N ASN A 123 3.12 -5.13 -6.92
CA ASN A 123 4.36 -5.36 -6.18
C ASN A 123 4.92 -4.06 -5.62
N LEU A 124 5.45 -4.11 -4.41
CA LEU A 124 6.33 -3.09 -3.87
C LEU A 124 7.77 -3.37 -4.29
N ASN A 125 8.29 -2.55 -5.19
CA ASN A 125 9.67 -2.62 -5.62
C ASN A 125 10.53 -1.79 -4.66
N VAL A 126 11.54 -2.42 -4.06
CA VAL A 126 12.47 -1.77 -3.13
C VAL A 126 13.88 -1.92 -3.66
N SER A 127 14.60 -0.82 -3.84
CA SER A 127 16.04 -0.85 -4.11
C SER A 127 16.80 -0.37 -2.87
N TYR A 128 17.93 -0.97 -2.57
CA TYR A 128 18.78 -0.55 -1.45
C TYR A 128 20.23 -0.41 -1.88
N GLU A 129 20.95 0.51 -1.23
CA GLU A 129 22.38 0.73 -1.42
C GLU A 129 23.03 1.14 -0.10
N ARG A 130 24.23 0.61 0.14
CA ARG A 130 25.07 0.95 1.28
C ARG A 130 25.82 2.24 1.01
N ILE A 131 25.70 3.18 1.93
CA ILE A 131 26.38 4.47 1.86
C ILE A 131 27.73 4.43 2.60
N PRO A 132 28.68 5.35 2.29
CA PRO A 132 30.05 5.29 2.83
C PRO A 132 30.17 5.33 4.36
N ASN A 133 29.18 5.88 5.04
CA ASN A 133 29.16 5.93 6.51
C ASN A 133 28.73 4.59 7.16
N GLY A 134 28.43 3.57 6.35
CA GLY A 134 28.08 2.22 6.76
C GLY A 134 26.58 1.95 6.87
N GLY A 135 25.72 2.97 6.75
CA GLY A 135 24.27 2.82 6.69
C GLY A 135 23.76 2.40 5.31
N PHE A 136 22.45 2.28 5.18
CA PHE A 136 21.75 1.95 3.95
C PHE A 136 20.69 3.00 3.62
N VAL A 137 20.55 3.32 2.34
CA VAL A 137 19.43 4.10 1.82
C VAL A 137 18.56 3.16 1.00
N LEU A 138 17.25 3.28 1.18
CA LEU A 138 16.26 2.53 0.43
C LEU A 138 15.50 3.50 -0.47
N ASN A 139 15.03 3.01 -1.62
CA ASN A 139 13.98 3.65 -2.39
C ASN A 139 12.89 2.61 -2.60
N SER A 140 11.64 3.04 -2.62
CA SER A 140 10.50 2.13 -2.78
C SER A 140 9.43 2.71 -3.69
N LYS A 141 8.80 1.84 -4.47
CA LYS A 141 7.73 2.21 -5.40
C LYS A 141 6.82 1.02 -5.65
N ILE A 142 5.52 1.23 -5.52
CA ILE A 142 4.49 0.29 -5.91
C ILE A 142 4.43 0.30 -7.45
N GLY A 143 4.65 -0.87 -8.08
CA GLY A 143 4.70 -1.08 -9.55
C GLY A 143 3.47 -1.73 -10.16
#